data_AF-A0A438HQV1-F1
#
_entry.id   AF-A0A438HQV1-F1
#
_cell.length_a   1.000
_cell.length_b   1.000
_cell.length_c   1.000
_cell.angle_alpha   90.00
_cell.angle_beta   90.00
_cell.angle_gamma   90.00
#
_symmetry.space_group_name_H-M   'P 1'
#
loop_
_entity.id
_entity.type
_entity.pdbx_description
1 polymer ?
#
loop_
_entity_poly.entity_id
_entity_poly.type
_entity_poly.pdbx_seq_one_letter_code
_entity_poly.pdbx_strand_id
1 'polypeptide(L)'
;MKSNRFMGGIVQEQLGHPIWGSYVQRLLDPGAGLWRNPGDGGHDDKAHPPIHPTKFSAGESGWSQDHQRLYELVVRHFLACVSQPAVGAETIVEIDIAGESFSSSGRVIIAVSSLSHF
;
A
#
# COMPACT_ATOMS: atom_id res chain seq x y z
N MET A 1 20.77 -1.97 -7.79
CA MET A 1 20.96 -0.66 -7.10
C MET A 1 20.33 0.56 -7.80
N LYS A 2 19.69 0.45 -8.98
CA LYS A 2 19.12 1.61 -9.71
C LYS A 2 17.64 1.93 -9.40
N SER A 3 16.91 1.07 -8.66
CA SER A 3 15.45 1.21 -8.47
C SER A 3 15.03 2.27 -7.43
N ASN A 4 15.82 2.48 -6.37
CA ASN A 4 15.36 3.23 -5.19
C ASN A 4 15.17 4.75 -5.40
N ARG A 5 15.91 5.37 -6.34
CA ARG A 5 15.84 6.82 -6.57
C ARG A 5 14.63 7.27 -7.40
N PHE A 6 14.13 6.40 -8.27
CA PHE A 6 13.04 6.75 -9.19
C PHE A 6 11.69 6.76 -8.47
N MET A 7 11.45 5.75 -7.62
CA MET A 7 10.19 5.63 -6.88
C MET A 7 10.01 6.73 -5.83
N GLY A 8 11.09 7.12 -5.14
CA GLY A 8 11.05 8.24 -4.18
C GLY A 8 10.62 9.55 -4.83
N GLY A 9 11.06 9.81 -6.07
CA GLY A 9 10.65 10.99 -6.85
C GLY A 9 9.15 10.99 -7.13
N ILE A 10 8.62 9.89 -7.65
CA ILE A 10 7.18 9.74 -7.93
C ILE A 10 6.34 9.90 -6.67
N VAL A 11 6.77 9.32 -5.54
CA VAL A 11 6.07 9.47 -4.26
C VAL A 11 6.07 10.92 -3.81
N GLN A 12 7.20 11.63 -3.92
CA GLN A 12 7.31 13.03 -3.53
C GLN A 12 6.39 13.96 -4.33
N GLU A 13 6.15 13.67 -5.61
CA GLU A 13 5.20 14.44 -6.43
C GLU A 13 3.76 14.37 -5.89
N GLN A 14 3.40 13.32 -5.15
CA GLN A 14 2.04 13.13 -4.62
C GLN A 14 1.75 13.94 -3.33
N LEU A 15 2.74 14.66 -2.78
CA LEU A 15 2.58 15.45 -1.54
C LEU A 15 1.46 16.47 -1.61
N GLY A 16 1.18 17.03 -2.79
CA GLY A 16 0.15 18.05 -2.99
C GLY A 16 -1.28 17.52 -3.04
N HIS A 17 -1.51 16.20 -3.01
CA HIS A 17 -2.86 15.66 -3.16
C HIS A 17 -3.69 15.88 -1.88
N PRO A 18 -4.94 16.39 -1.98
CA PRO A 18 -5.75 16.70 -0.80
C PRO A 18 -6.13 15.46 0.04
N ILE A 19 -6.21 14.29 -0.59
CA ILE A 19 -6.65 13.04 0.07
C ILE A 19 -5.47 12.27 0.68
N TRP A 20 -4.35 12.18 -0.05
CA TRP A 20 -3.23 11.31 0.35
C TRP A 20 -1.91 12.02 0.62
N GLY A 21 -1.81 13.33 0.40
CA GLY A 21 -0.59 14.09 0.61
C GLY A 21 -0.05 13.99 2.04
N SER A 22 -0.94 13.99 3.03
CA SER A 22 -0.57 13.81 4.45
C SER A 22 0.04 12.44 4.74
N TYR A 23 -0.46 11.38 4.08
CA TYR A 23 0.13 10.05 4.16
C TYR A 23 1.51 10.03 3.50
N VAL A 24 1.63 10.60 2.31
CA VAL A 24 2.91 10.71 1.58
C VAL A 24 3.96 11.43 2.42
N GLN A 25 3.59 12.49 3.13
CA GLN A 25 4.50 13.20 4.03
C GLN A 25 5.03 12.28 5.14
N ARG A 26 4.16 11.48 5.77
CA ARG A 26 4.57 10.49 6.78
C ARG A 26 5.37 9.34 6.18
N LEU A 27 5.06 8.93 4.96
CA LEU A 27 5.75 7.85 4.26
C LEU A 27 7.20 8.21 3.95
N LEU A 28 7.47 9.49 3.64
CA LEU A 28 8.80 10.01 3.35
C LEU A 28 9.59 10.40 4.60
N ASP A 29 8.96 10.48 5.78
CA ASP A 29 9.63 10.72 7.04
C ASP A 29 10.39 9.45 7.49
N PRO A 30 11.74 9.46 7.53
CA PRO A 30 12.52 8.32 7.96
C PRO A 30 12.20 7.88 9.41
N GLY A 31 11.79 8.82 10.27
CA GLY A 31 11.42 8.55 11.66
C GLY A 31 10.12 7.77 11.81
N ALA A 32 9.24 7.83 10.81
CA ALA A 32 7.97 7.09 10.82
C ALA A 32 8.14 5.60 10.47
N GLY A 33 9.25 5.22 9.82
CA GLY A 33 9.55 3.83 9.48
C GLY A 33 8.53 3.18 8.52
N LEU A 34 7.71 3.97 7.82
CA LEU A 34 6.63 3.48 6.95
C LEU A 34 7.09 3.07 5.56
N TRP A 35 8.25 3.56 5.10
CA TRP A 35 8.79 3.22 3.80
C TRP A 35 9.21 1.75 3.74
N ARG A 36 8.83 1.10 2.64
CA ARG A 36 9.31 -0.23 2.26
C ARG A 36 9.62 -0.23 0.77
N ASN A 37 10.71 -0.87 0.37
CA ASN A 37 10.93 -1.12 -1.06
C ASN A 37 9.90 -2.16 -1.57
N PRO A 38 9.20 -1.88 -2.68
CA PRO A 38 8.25 -2.84 -3.23
C PRO A 38 8.99 -4.13 -3.59
N GLY A 39 8.38 -5.26 -3.25
CA GLY A 39 8.90 -6.57 -3.62
C GLY A 39 8.69 -6.85 -5.10
N ASP A 40 9.56 -7.66 -5.68
CA ASP A 40 9.37 -8.16 -7.04
C ASP A 40 8.14 -9.11 -7.06
N GLY A 41 7.24 -8.90 -8.02
CA GLY A 41 6.11 -9.79 -8.26
C GLY A 41 6.54 -11.10 -8.95
N GLY A 42 5.65 -12.10 -8.97
CA GLY A 42 5.93 -13.41 -9.58
C GLY A 42 5.83 -13.46 -11.11
N HIS A 43 5.48 -12.36 -11.78
CA HIS A 43 5.38 -12.26 -13.23
C HIS A 43 6.26 -11.11 -13.72
N ASP A 44 7.12 -11.42 -14.67
CA ASP A 44 8.04 -10.47 -15.30
C ASP A 44 8.01 -10.74 -16.80
N ASP A 45 7.30 -9.88 -17.54
CA ASP A 45 7.22 -9.95 -19.00
C ASP A 45 8.50 -9.41 -19.68
N LYS A 46 9.48 -8.94 -18.89
CA LYS A 46 10.74 -8.30 -19.30
C LYS A 46 10.58 -7.06 -20.19
N ALA A 47 9.35 -6.60 -20.43
CA ALA A 47 9.05 -5.56 -21.39
C ALA A 47 8.54 -4.28 -20.72
N HIS A 48 7.73 -4.41 -19.66
CA HIS A 48 7.08 -3.27 -19.02
C HIS A 48 7.18 -3.32 -17.50
N PRO A 49 7.47 -2.18 -16.83
CA PRO A 49 7.32 -2.10 -15.39
C PRO A 49 5.82 -2.21 -15.01
N PRO A 50 5.50 -2.63 -13.77
CA PRO A 50 4.12 -2.60 -13.28
C PRO A 50 3.48 -1.22 -13.46
N ILE A 51 2.16 -1.17 -13.61
CA ILE A 51 1.42 0.09 -13.75
C ILE A 51 1.65 0.95 -12.49
N HIS A 52 2.17 2.16 -12.69
CA HIS A 52 2.44 3.13 -11.62
C HIS A 52 2.14 4.55 -12.12
N PRO A 53 1.83 5.50 -11.23
CA PRO A 53 1.67 6.89 -11.63
C PRO A 53 3.01 7.44 -12.12
N THR A 54 3.00 8.12 -13.26
CA THR A 54 4.20 8.71 -13.87
C THR A 54 4.32 10.21 -13.63
N LYS A 55 3.21 10.87 -13.29
CA LYS A 55 3.14 12.30 -12.98
C LYS A 55 1.96 12.57 -12.03
N PHE A 56 2.14 13.50 -11.11
CA PHE A 56 1.05 14.00 -10.28
C PHE A 56 -0.02 14.75 -11.11
N SER A 57 -1.29 14.49 -10.78
CA SER A 57 -2.45 15.24 -11.21
C SER A 57 -3.47 15.34 -10.08
N ALA A 58 -4.13 16.49 -9.95
CA ALA A 58 -5.29 16.69 -9.08
C ALA A 58 -6.62 16.47 -9.84
N GLY A 59 -6.55 15.91 -11.05
CA GLY A 59 -7.64 15.84 -12.03
C GLY A 59 -7.37 16.77 -13.21
N GLU A 60 -7.67 16.32 -14.42
CA GLU A 60 -7.50 17.12 -15.64
C GLU A 60 -8.85 17.50 -16.27
N SER A 61 -8.85 18.56 -17.05
CA SER A 61 -10.03 18.99 -17.82
C SER A 61 -10.46 17.88 -18.78
N GLY A 62 -11.72 17.45 -18.68
CA GLY A 62 -12.28 16.38 -19.51
C GLY A 62 -12.19 14.98 -18.91
N TRP A 63 -11.58 14.81 -17.73
CA TRP A 63 -11.67 13.55 -17.01
C TRP A 63 -13.11 13.29 -16.56
N SER A 64 -13.63 12.13 -16.94
CA SER A 64 -14.83 11.58 -16.31
C SER A 64 -14.54 11.10 -14.89
N GLN A 65 -15.61 10.80 -14.15
CA GLN A 65 -15.49 10.23 -12.81
C GLN A 65 -14.72 8.90 -12.79
N ASP A 66 -14.84 8.10 -13.85
CA ASP A 66 -14.13 6.81 -13.93
C ASP A 66 -12.63 6.98 -14.17
N HIS A 67 -12.21 8.02 -14.92
CA HIS A 67 -10.80 8.38 -15.04
C HIS A 67 -10.21 8.77 -13.68
N GLN A 68 -10.96 9.55 -12.89
CA GLN A 68 -10.54 9.95 -11.55
C GLN A 68 -10.40 8.73 -10.64
N ARG A 69 -11.40 7.83 -10.62
CA ARG A 69 -11.38 6.59 -9.83
C ARG A 69 -10.23 5.67 -10.22
N LEU A 70 -9.96 5.54 -11.52
CA LEU A 70 -8.87 4.70 -12.02
C LEU A 70 -7.51 5.27 -11.64
N TYR A 71 -7.32 6.58 -11.81
CA TYR A 71 -6.09 7.25 -11.39
C TYR A 71 -5.87 7.12 -9.88
N GLU A 72 -6.90 7.37 -9.08
CA GLU A 72 -6.86 7.18 -7.63
C GLU A 72 -6.51 5.73 -7.24
N LEU A 73 -7.13 4.74 -7.89
CA LEU A 73 -6.82 3.33 -7.66
C LEU A 73 -5.33 3.03 -7.92
N VAL A 74 -4.80 3.51 -9.05
CA VAL A 74 -3.40 3.31 -9.43
C VAL A 74 -2.45 3.97 -8.43
N VAL A 75 -2.72 5.22 -8.02
CA VAL A 75 -1.87 5.95 -7.06
C VAL A 75 -1.91 5.29 -5.69
N ARG A 76 -3.11 4.97 -5.17
CA ARG A 76 -3.26 4.32 -3.86
C ARG A 76 -2.61 2.94 -3.84
N HIS A 77 -2.76 2.16 -4.91
CA HIS A 77 -2.09 0.87 -5.04
C HIS A 77 -0.57 1.01 -5.02
N PHE A 78 -0.03 1.94 -5.81
CA PHE A 78 1.40 2.23 -5.84
C PHE A 78 1.93 2.66 -4.46
N LEU A 79 1.24 3.59 -3.79
CA LEU A 79 1.59 4.01 -2.43
C LEU A 79 1.57 2.82 -1.45
N ALA A 80 0.59 1.92 -1.56
CA ALA A 80 0.55 0.73 -0.73
C ALA A 80 1.72 -0.23 -0.98
N CYS A 81 2.18 -0.39 -2.23
CA CYS A 81 3.33 -1.23 -2.56
C CYS A 81 4.65 -0.74 -1.94
N VAL A 82 4.80 0.58 -1.77
CA VAL A 82 5.99 1.20 -1.15
C VAL A 82 5.85 1.42 0.36
N SER A 83 4.79 0.89 0.96
CA SER A 83 4.46 1.06 2.37
C SER A 83 4.63 -0.24 3.16
N GLN A 84 4.83 -0.12 4.47
CA GLN A 84 4.81 -1.28 5.37
C GLN A 84 3.43 -1.96 5.36
N PRO A 85 3.38 -3.31 5.41
CA PRO A 85 2.13 -4.05 5.49
C PRO A 85 1.43 -3.85 6.84
N ALA A 86 0.14 -4.19 6.89
CA ALA A 86 -0.58 -4.28 8.15
C ALA A 86 0.00 -5.43 8.97
N VAL A 87 0.12 -5.22 10.28
CA VAL A 87 0.53 -6.26 11.23
C VAL A 87 -0.70 -6.68 12.00
N GLY A 88 -1.02 -7.98 11.95
CA GLY A 88 -2.10 -8.58 12.73
C GLY A 88 -1.55 -9.67 13.64
N ALA A 89 -2.23 -9.90 14.76
CA ALA A 89 -2.06 -11.08 15.59
C ALA A 89 -3.25 -12.02 15.42
N GLU A 90 -2.96 -13.31 15.35
CA GLU A 90 -3.95 -14.38 15.36
C GLU A 90 -3.69 -15.26 16.58
N THR A 91 -4.73 -15.49 17.37
CA THR A 91 -4.71 -16.39 18.52
C THR A 91 -5.59 -17.58 18.18
N ILE A 92 -5.03 -18.78 18.25
CA ILE A 92 -5.75 -20.04 18.01
C ILE A 92 -5.81 -20.77 19.35
N VAL A 93 -7.01 -21.18 19.74
CA VAL A 93 -7.30 -21.97 20.93
C VAL A 93 -7.77 -23.34 20.47
N GLU A 94 -7.04 -24.38 20.86
CA GLU A 94 -7.40 -25.77 20.59
C GLU A 94 -7.83 -26.43 21.90
N ILE A 95 -8.94 -27.17 21.86
CA ILE A 95 -9.46 -27.92 23.00
C ILE A 95 -9.77 -29.36 22.58
N ASP A 96 -9.45 -30.31 23.45
CA ASP A 96 -9.85 -31.71 23.33
C ASP A 96 -10.99 -31.99 24.32
N ILE A 97 -12.08 -32.57 23.83
CA ILE A 97 -13.19 -33.03 24.66
C ILE A 97 -13.43 -34.49 24.32
N ALA A 98 -13.01 -35.38 25.24
CA ALA A 98 -13.18 -36.83 25.11
C ALA A 98 -12.57 -37.43 23.82
N GLY A 99 -11.45 -36.87 23.35
CA GLY A 99 -10.78 -37.31 22.11
C GLY A 99 -11.29 -36.63 20.84
N GLU A 100 -12.28 -35.75 20.93
CA GLU A 100 -12.70 -34.87 19.84
C GLU A 100 -11.99 -33.51 19.95
N SER A 101 -11.30 -33.10 18.89
CA SER A 101 -10.59 -31.82 18.84
C SER A 101 -11.46 -30.71 18.26
N PHE A 102 -11.50 -29.57 18.95
CA PHE A 102 -12.14 -28.33 18.51
C PHE A 102 -11.09 -27.23 18.46
N SER A 103 -11.26 -26.29 17.53
CA SER A 103 -10.45 -25.08 17.46
C SER A 103 -11.32 -23.84 17.33
N SER A 104 -10.85 -22.75 17.92
CA SER A 104 -11.41 -21.41 17.73
C SER A 104 -10.25 -20.42 17.53
N SER A 105 -10.45 -19.42 16.69
CA SER A 105 -9.45 -18.40 16.43
C SER A 105 -10.00 -16.99 16.58
N GLY A 106 -9.15 -16.08 17.05
CA GLY A 106 -9.40 -14.65 17.13
C GLY A 106 -8.29 -13.86 16.45
N ARG A 107 -8.63 -12.82 15.70
CA ARG A 107 -7.67 -11.97 14.98
C ARG A 107 -7.79 -10.52 15.43
N VAL A 108 -6.67 -9.85 15.65
CA VAL A 108 -6.58 -8.43 16.03
C VAL A 108 -5.57 -7.73 15.13
N ILE A 109 -5.90 -6.53 14.66
CA ILE A 109 -4.96 -5.68 13.91
C ILE A 109 -4.09 -4.92 14.93
N ILE A 110 -2.78 -5.15 14.90
CA ILE A 110 -1.79 -4.47 15.75
C ILE A 110 -1.32 -3.18 15.11
N ALA A 111 -1.08 -3.20 13.79
CA ALA A 111 -0.73 -2.02 13.01
C ALA A 111 -1.51 -2.03 11.70
N VAL A 112 -2.16 -0.91 11.39
CA VAL A 112 -2.90 -0.71 10.14
C VAL A 112 -1.94 -0.43 8.97
N SER A 113 -2.27 -0.92 7.78
CA SER A 113 -1.51 -0.62 6.56
C SER A 113 -1.87 0.77 6.00
N SER A 114 -1.13 1.16 4.96
CA SER A 114 -1.42 2.31 4.08
C SER A 114 -2.88 2.41 3.62
N LEU A 115 -3.59 1.29 3.50
CA LEU A 115 -4.97 1.23 3.00
C LEU A 115 -6.01 1.80 4.00
N SER A 116 -5.63 2.01 5.27
CA SER A 116 -6.56 2.46 6.31
C SER A 116 -6.63 3.98 6.50
N HIS A 117 -5.77 4.74 5.81
CA HIS A 117 -5.62 6.19 6.02
C HIS A 117 -6.25 7.06 4.91
N PHE A 118 -7.10 6.47 4.07
CA PHE A 118 -7.68 7.14 2.92
C PHE A 118 -9.16 6.82 2.71
#